data_AF-A0A2G8BAD9-F1
#
_entry.id   AF-A0A2G8BAD9-F1
#
_cell.length_a   1.000
_cell.length_b   1.000
_cell.length_c   1.000
_cell.angle_alpha   90.00
_cell.angle_beta   90.00
_cell.angle_gamma   90.00
#
_symmetry.space_group_name_H-M   'P 1'
#
loop_
_entity.id
_entity.type
_entity.pdbx_description
1 polymer ?
#
loop_
_entity_poly.entity_id
_entity_poly.type
_entity_poly.pdbx_seq_one_letter_code
_entity_poly.pdbx_strand_id
1 'polypeptide(L)'
;MRPQAASPAGAAYDISRVDRVKDDLPPGFAGEAEPSKTLTQQDIASSGITAFTGAQVDPPQCRAVLVPPHVEPSVGTQAAGVRGQGDQGNIYIVAMRLPQPVRASQPPAGCDRVSVSGSPKASGTAERIAAPSIAGVTTTGAKLSVDAAEDPDYVFTAALDDQTSVVVMGSTDAQLNPQGLLSDLLVKATSAVRGR
;
A
#
# COMPACT_ATOMS: atom_id res chain seq x y z
N MET A 1 6.98 -9.10 44.51
CA MET A 1 6.89 -9.59 43.11
C MET A 1 5.43 -9.49 42.68
N ARG A 2 5.12 -8.66 41.67
CA ARG A 2 3.81 -8.66 41.01
C ARG A 2 4.01 -9.29 39.63
N PRO A 3 3.29 -10.36 39.26
CA PRO A 3 3.35 -10.88 37.91
C PRO A 3 2.70 -9.86 36.97
N GLN A 4 3.43 -9.46 35.92
CA GLN A 4 2.85 -8.75 34.78
C GLN A 4 1.89 -9.72 34.09
N ALA A 5 0.63 -9.33 34.00
CA ALA A 5 -0.34 -10.00 33.15
C ALA A 5 0.12 -9.84 31.70
N ALA A 6 0.38 -10.94 31.02
CA ALA A 6 0.54 -10.95 29.57
C ALA A 6 -0.78 -10.48 28.96
N SER A 7 -0.73 -9.36 28.23
CA SER A 7 -1.84 -8.91 27.37
C SER A 7 -2.26 -10.07 26.46
N PRO A 8 -3.57 -10.26 26.21
CA PRO A 8 -4.01 -11.30 25.30
C PRO A 8 -3.38 -11.02 23.94
N ALA A 9 -2.67 -12.00 23.39
CA ALA A 9 -2.21 -11.97 22.01
C ALA A 9 -3.42 -11.61 21.14
N GLY A 10 -3.43 -10.38 20.64
CA GLY A 10 -4.53 -9.86 19.83
C GLY A 10 -4.80 -10.84 18.69
N ALA A 11 -6.08 -11.04 18.35
CA ALA A 11 -6.48 -11.89 17.24
C ALA A 11 -5.51 -11.68 16.06
N ALA A 12 -4.85 -12.75 15.64
CA ALA A 12 -3.86 -12.67 14.56
C ALA A 12 -4.50 -11.99 13.35
N TYR A 13 -3.81 -11.00 12.77
CA TYR A 13 -4.31 -10.31 11.59
C TYR A 13 -4.61 -11.31 10.47
N ASP A 14 -5.73 -11.12 9.78
CA ASP A 14 -6.17 -12.03 8.71
C ASP A 14 -6.21 -11.25 7.40
N ILE A 15 -5.16 -11.42 6.60
CA ILE A 15 -4.98 -10.69 5.33
C ILE A 15 -6.07 -11.02 4.31
N SER A 16 -6.71 -12.21 4.40
CA SER A 16 -7.76 -12.61 3.46
C SER A 16 -9.00 -11.74 3.55
N ARG A 17 -9.25 -11.12 4.71
CA ARG A 17 -10.42 -10.25 4.97
C ARG A 17 -10.39 -8.93 4.19
N VAL A 18 -9.30 -8.63 3.49
CA VAL A 18 -9.23 -7.50 2.58
C VAL A 18 -10.26 -7.60 1.45
N ASP A 19 -10.69 -8.83 1.12
CA ASP A 19 -11.75 -9.12 0.15
C ASP A 19 -13.06 -8.37 0.42
N ARG A 20 -13.37 -8.08 1.70
CA ARG A 20 -14.57 -7.34 2.12
C ARG A 20 -14.64 -5.93 1.56
N VAL A 21 -13.50 -5.33 1.24
CA VAL A 21 -13.42 -3.95 0.73
C VAL A 21 -13.77 -3.87 -0.75
N LYS A 22 -13.94 -5.00 -1.45
CA LYS A 22 -14.39 -4.99 -2.85
C LYS A 22 -15.73 -4.31 -3.05
N ASP A 23 -16.61 -4.38 -2.04
CA ASP A 23 -17.95 -3.79 -2.07
C ASP A 23 -17.95 -2.32 -1.62
N ASP A 24 -16.80 -1.81 -1.15
CA ASP A 24 -16.57 -0.41 -0.77
C ASP A 24 -15.95 0.44 -1.89
N LEU A 25 -15.62 -0.18 -3.04
CA LEU A 25 -15.15 0.52 -4.22
C LEU A 25 -16.25 1.47 -4.74
N PRO A 26 -15.87 2.64 -5.27
CA PRO A 26 -16.85 3.58 -5.78
C PRO A 26 -17.56 3.03 -7.02
N PRO A 27 -18.76 3.56 -7.35
CA PRO A 27 -19.45 3.19 -8.58
C PRO A 27 -18.54 3.34 -9.81
N GLY A 28 -18.63 2.39 -10.75
CA GLY A 28 -17.79 2.37 -11.94
C GLY A 28 -16.54 1.50 -11.84
N PHE A 29 -16.20 0.98 -10.65
CA PHE A 29 -15.10 0.04 -10.46
C PHE A 29 -15.62 -1.37 -10.20
N ALA A 30 -15.25 -2.32 -11.07
CA ALA A 30 -15.52 -3.73 -10.85
C ALA A 30 -14.50 -4.31 -9.86
N GLY A 31 -14.96 -4.63 -8.65
CA GLY A 31 -14.13 -5.20 -7.58
C GLY A 31 -13.91 -6.71 -7.75
N GLU A 32 -12.68 -7.10 -8.03
CA GLU A 32 -12.25 -8.49 -8.12
C GLU A 32 -11.34 -8.84 -6.93
N ALA A 33 -11.73 -9.85 -6.15
CA ALA A 33 -10.92 -10.32 -5.03
C ALA A 33 -9.83 -11.28 -5.52
N GLU A 34 -8.61 -11.03 -5.08
CA GLU A 34 -7.44 -11.87 -5.29
C GLU A 34 -7.20 -12.70 -4.01
N PRO A 35 -7.44 -14.03 -4.05
CA PRO A 35 -7.33 -14.87 -2.87
C PRO A 35 -5.89 -14.92 -2.35
N SER A 36 -5.75 -15.18 -1.05
CA SER A 36 -4.45 -15.24 -0.40
C SER A 36 -3.55 -16.30 -1.05
N LYS A 37 -2.35 -15.88 -1.46
CA LYS A 37 -1.30 -16.78 -1.97
C LYS A 37 0.07 -16.42 -1.41
N THR A 38 0.98 -17.40 -1.41
CA THR A 38 2.39 -17.17 -1.15
C THR A 38 3.07 -16.75 -2.45
N LEU A 39 3.69 -15.57 -2.47
CA LEU A 39 4.33 -15.01 -3.65
C LEU A 39 5.62 -15.76 -4.00
N THR A 40 5.68 -16.18 -5.26
CA THR A 40 6.91 -16.64 -5.92
C THR A 40 7.69 -15.48 -6.54
N GLN A 41 8.91 -15.74 -6.99
CA GLN A 41 9.67 -14.75 -7.75
C GLN A 41 8.93 -14.28 -9.01
N GLN A 42 8.22 -15.19 -9.68
CA GLN A 42 7.45 -14.88 -10.88
C GLN A 42 6.25 -14.00 -10.57
N ASP A 43 5.56 -14.25 -9.45
CA ASP A 43 4.43 -13.41 -9.01
C ASP A 43 4.86 -11.96 -8.75
N ILE A 44 6.02 -11.78 -8.11
CA ILE A 44 6.55 -10.44 -7.80
C ILE A 44 6.91 -9.73 -9.10
N ALA A 45 7.63 -10.41 -10.01
CA ALA A 45 8.08 -9.83 -11.27
C ALA A 45 6.95 -9.52 -12.27
N SER A 46 5.82 -10.24 -12.20
CA SER A 46 4.66 -10.01 -13.05
C SER A 46 3.62 -9.06 -12.43
N SER A 47 3.82 -8.63 -11.18
CA SER A 47 2.86 -7.78 -10.48
C SER A 47 2.80 -6.37 -11.08
N GLY A 48 1.62 -5.74 -11.07
CA GLY A 48 1.48 -4.31 -11.43
C GLY A 48 2.26 -3.37 -10.50
N ILE A 49 2.66 -3.85 -9.31
CA ILE A 49 3.47 -3.12 -8.32
C ILE A 49 4.93 -3.01 -8.77
N THR A 50 5.38 -3.88 -9.70
CA THR A 50 6.76 -3.90 -10.22
C THR A 50 7.19 -2.57 -10.84
N ALA A 51 6.25 -1.82 -11.43
CA ALA A 51 6.54 -0.50 -11.98
C ALA A 51 7.06 0.49 -10.91
N PHE A 52 6.66 0.30 -9.65
CA PHE A 52 7.01 1.16 -8.52
C PHE A 52 8.20 0.61 -7.73
N THR A 53 8.30 -0.72 -7.58
CA THR A 53 9.47 -1.33 -6.93
C THR A 53 10.72 -1.28 -7.82
N GLY A 54 10.57 -1.26 -9.15
CA GLY A 54 11.70 -1.11 -10.08
C GLY A 54 12.20 0.33 -10.27
N ALA A 55 11.47 1.33 -9.79
CA ALA A 55 11.81 2.73 -9.99
C ALA A 55 13.05 3.15 -9.19
N GLN A 56 13.91 3.95 -9.81
CA GLN A 56 15.03 4.63 -9.16
C GLN A 56 14.53 5.93 -8.54
N VAL A 57 14.98 6.21 -7.32
CA VAL A 57 14.63 7.44 -6.60
C VAL A 57 15.90 8.26 -6.41
N ASP A 58 15.84 9.55 -6.72
CA ASP A 58 16.92 10.50 -6.49
C ASP A 58 16.46 11.56 -5.45
N PRO A 59 17.10 11.60 -4.26
CA PRO A 59 18.27 10.83 -3.88
C PRO A 59 17.92 9.41 -3.37
N PRO A 60 18.80 8.39 -3.56
CA PRO A 60 18.47 6.97 -3.30
C PRO A 60 18.00 6.65 -1.88
N GLN A 61 18.53 7.36 -0.89
CA GLN A 61 18.13 7.19 0.51
C GLN A 61 16.64 7.52 0.77
N CYS A 62 16.00 8.23 -0.16
CA CYS A 62 14.59 8.59 -0.06
C CYS A 62 13.63 7.58 -0.70
N ARG A 63 14.12 6.43 -1.19
CA ARG A 63 13.28 5.38 -1.79
C ARG A 63 12.08 4.98 -0.92
N ALA A 64 12.26 4.98 0.40
CA ALA A 64 11.21 4.65 1.37
C ALA A 64 9.99 5.58 1.33
N VAL A 65 10.06 6.74 0.65
CA VAL A 65 8.89 7.60 0.40
C VAL A 65 7.87 6.91 -0.51
N LEU A 66 8.34 6.19 -1.53
CA LEU A 66 7.47 5.54 -2.52
C LEU A 66 7.18 4.09 -2.13
N VAL A 67 8.22 3.35 -1.76
CA VAL A 67 8.12 1.94 -1.35
C VAL A 67 8.79 1.78 0.00
N PRO A 68 8.06 1.98 1.11
CA PRO A 68 8.59 1.70 2.44
C PRO A 68 9.02 0.21 2.56
N PRO A 69 10.11 -0.11 3.28
CA PRO A 69 10.61 -1.49 3.36
C PRO A 69 9.60 -2.52 3.92
N HIS A 70 8.68 -2.08 4.78
CA HIS A 70 7.66 -2.94 5.39
C HIS A 70 6.53 -3.33 4.41
N VAL A 71 6.50 -2.76 3.21
CA VAL A 71 5.56 -3.10 2.13
C VAL A 71 6.27 -3.55 0.86
N GLU A 72 7.57 -3.80 0.91
CA GLU A 72 8.32 -4.31 -0.24
C GLU A 72 8.22 -5.85 -0.26
N PRO A 73 7.46 -6.44 -1.20
CA PRO A 73 7.25 -7.88 -1.19
C PRO A 73 8.54 -8.63 -1.53
N SER A 74 8.77 -9.73 -0.81
CA SER A 74 9.85 -10.69 -1.08
C SER A 74 9.30 -12.10 -1.26
N VAL A 75 10.09 -13.01 -1.84
CA VAL A 75 9.68 -14.42 -2.01
C VAL A 75 9.26 -15.02 -0.66
N GLY A 76 8.10 -15.67 -0.63
CA GLY A 76 7.52 -16.21 0.61
C GLY A 76 6.56 -15.26 1.33
N THR A 77 6.43 -14.00 0.86
CA THR A 77 5.37 -13.09 1.33
C THR A 77 4.00 -13.69 1.04
N GLN A 78 3.10 -13.70 2.02
CA GLN A 78 1.69 -14.00 1.76
C GLN A 78 0.97 -12.72 1.37
N ALA A 79 0.17 -12.74 0.32
CA ALA A 79 -0.58 -11.58 -0.14
C ALA A 79 -2.00 -11.98 -0.54
N ALA A 80 -2.97 -11.15 -0.16
CA ALA A 80 -4.35 -11.17 -0.64
C ALA A 80 -4.71 -9.74 -1.07
N GLY A 81 -5.67 -9.59 -1.97
CA GLY A 81 -5.99 -8.25 -2.45
C GLY A 81 -7.36 -8.10 -3.07
N VAL A 82 -7.64 -6.89 -3.48
CA VAL A 82 -8.78 -6.48 -4.29
C VAL A 82 -8.26 -5.59 -5.40
N ARG A 83 -8.69 -5.87 -6.62
CA ARG A 83 -8.47 -5.03 -7.79
C ARG A 83 -9.79 -4.38 -8.17
N GLY A 84 -9.82 -3.06 -8.24
CA GLY A 84 -10.92 -2.30 -8.82
C GLY A 84 -10.48 -1.74 -10.17
N GLN A 85 -11.07 -2.22 -11.27
CA GLN A 85 -10.82 -1.64 -12.60
C GLN A 85 -12.08 -0.96 -13.13
N GLY A 86 -11.89 0.19 -13.76
CA GLY A 86 -12.97 0.92 -14.41
C GLY A 86 -12.45 1.93 -15.43
N ASP A 87 -13.37 2.55 -16.16
CA ASP A 87 -13.02 3.60 -17.14
C ASP A 87 -12.41 4.83 -16.45
N GLN A 88 -12.73 5.02 -15.17
CA GLN A 88 -12.29 6.14 -14.34
C GLN A 88 -10.95 5.88 -13.63
N GLY A 89 -10.26 4.77 -13.92
CA GLY A 89 -8.95 4.46 -13.36
C GLY A 89 -8.82 3.03 -12.80
N ASN A 90 -7.78 2.82 -11.98
CA ASN A 90 -7.49 1.52 -11.38
C ASN A 90 -7.13 1.69 -9.91
N ILE A 91 -7.67 0.82 -9.06
CA ILE A 91 -7.41 0.77 -7.62
C ILE A 91 -6.91 -0.63 -7.26
N TYR A 92 -5.85 -0.70 -6.48
CA TYR A 92 -5.29 -1.94 -5.95
C TYR A 92 -5.20 -1.83 -4.43
N ILE A 93 -5.82 -2.78 -3.73
CA ILE A 93 -5.79 -2.88 -2.27
C ILE A 93 -5.16 -4.23 -1.96
N VAL A 94 -4.03 -4.23 -1.24
CA VAL A 94 -3.27 -5.44 -0.97
C VAL A 94 -2.96 -5.53 0.51
N ALA A 95 -3.34 -6.63 1.14
CA ALA A 95 -2.89 -7.00 2.47
C ALA A 95 -1.78 -8.04 2.34
N MET A 96 -0.64 -7.80 3.00
CA MET A 96 0.54 -8.65 2.91
C MET A 96 1.04 -9.06 4.29
N ARG A 97 1.67 -10.22 4.34
CA ARG A 97 2.48 -10.71 5.45
C ARG A 97 3.86 -11.09 4.96
N LEU A 98 4.87 -10.33 5.35
CA LEU A 98 6.27 -10.59 5.04
C LEU A 98 6.79 -11.83 5.77
N PRO A 99 7.68 -12.63 5.14
CA PRO A 99 8.27 -13.81 5.75
C PRO A 99 9.21 -13.46 6.93
N GLN A 100 9.73 -12.24 6.96
CA GLN A 100 10.58 -11.71 8.03
C GLN A 100 10.02 -10.38 8.55
N PRO A 101 10.17 -10.09 9.85
CA PRO A 101 9.73 -8.82 10.42
C PRO A 101 10.59 -7.64 9.94
N VAL A 102 9.92 -6.61 9.47
CA VAL A 102 10.46 -5.32 9.04
C VAL A 102 9.68 -4.21 9.73
N ARG A 103 10.32 -3.50 10.67
CA ARG A 103 9.68 -2.39 11.36
C ARG A 103 9.34 -1.27 10.39
N ALA A 104 8.11 -0.78 10.49
CA ALA A 104 7.73 0.44 9.81
C ALA A 104 8.55 1.62 10.35
N SER A 105 8.98 2.49 9.44
CA SER A 105 9.71 3.71 9.76
C SER A 105 9.23 4.82 8.83
N GLN A 106 9.33 6.05 9.32
CA GLN A 106 9.07 7.21 8.48
C GLN A 106 10.27 7.46 7.57
N PRO A 107 10.05 7.83 6.30
CA PRO A 107 11.16 8.18 5.43
C PRO A 107 11.94 9.39 5.99
N PRO A 108 13.26 9.47 5.74
CA PRO A 108 14.13 10.49 6.33
C PRO A 108 13.65 11.94 6.11
N ALA A 109 14.09 12.85 6.98
CA ALA A 109 13.88 14.28 6.78
C ALA A 109 14.53 14.76 5.47
N GLY A 110 13.89 15.70 4.78
CA GLY A 110 14.35 16.19 3.47
C GLY A 110 13.97 15.30 2.28
N CYS A 111 13.21 14.22 2.52
CA CYS A 111 12.63 13.36 1.49
C CYS A 111 11.14 13.68 1.26
N ASP A 112 10.76 14.95 1.25
CA ASP A 112 9.35 15.34 1.06
C ASP A 112 8.93 15.31 -0.41
N ARG A 113 9.87 15.58 -1.31
CA ARG A 113 9.69 15.46 -2.75
C ARG A 113 10.97 14.94 -3.39
N VAL A 114 10.84 13.93 -4.23
CA VAL A 114 11.96 13.24 -4.86
C VAL A 114 11.69 13.00 -6.33
N SER A 115 12.78 12.94 -7.10
CA SER A 115 12.69 12.55 -8.50
C SER A 115 12.62 11.03 -8.61
N VAL A 116 11.76 10.56 -9.49
CA VAL A 116 11.61 9.13 -9.79
C VAL A 116 11.99 8.94 -11.25
N SER A 117 12.82 7.93 -11.54
CA SER A 117 13.25 7.60 -12.90
C SER A 117 13.25 6.10 -13.11
N GLY A 118 13.01 5.65 -14.34
CA GLY A 118 12.92 4.24 -14.66
C GLY A 118 12.46 4.04 -16.11
N SER A 119 11.44 3.22 -16.32
CA SER A 119 10.76 3.17 -17.62
C SER A 119 10.10 4.54 -17.94
N PRO A 120 9.78 4.87 -19.20
CA PRO A 120 9.10 6.13 -19.54
C PRO A 120 7.76 6.35 -18.81
N LYS A 121 7.15 5.28 -18.29
CA LYS A 121 5.93 5.30 -17.47
C LYS A 121 6.20 5.48 -15.96
N ALA A 122 7.45 5.64 -15.56
CA ALA A 122 7.89 5.75 -14.17
C ALA A 122 8.87 6.92 -13.96
N SER A 123 9.02 7.80 -14.96
CA SER A 123 9.75 9.06 -14.82
C SER A 123 8.81 10.15 -14.33
N GLY A 124 9.21 10.86 -13.28
CA GLY A 124 8.42 11.95 -12.72
C GLY A 124 8.85 12.29 -11.30
N THR A 125 7.88 12.57 -10.42
CA THR A 125 8.14 12.95 -9.03
C THR A 125 7.26 12.20 -8.06
N ALA A 126 7.83 11.81 -6.91
CA ALA A 126 7.07 11.32 -5.77
C ALA A 126 7.11 12.36 -4.65
N GLU A 127 5.95 12.66 -4.08
CA GLU A 127 5.78 13.62 -3.01
C GLU A 127 5.11 12.95 -1.81
N ARG A 128 5.63 13.20 -0.62
CA ARG A 128 4.99 12.75 0.62
C ARG A 128 3.73 13.58 0.86
N ILE A 129 2.64 12.89 1.13
CA ILE A 129 1.36 13.49 1.47
C ILE A 129 0.89 13.00 2.84
N ALA A 130 -0.10 13.69 3.40
CA ALA A 130 -0.71 13.28 4.66
C ALA A 130 -1.42 11.92 4.49
N ALA A 131 -1.10 10.97 5.36
CA ALA A 131 -1.75 9.67 5.44
C ALA A 131 -2.87 9.69 6.51
N PRO A 132 -3.89 8.81 6.39
CA PRO A 132 -4.94 8.73 7.41
C PRO A 132 -4.37 8.30 8.76
N SER A 133 -4.92 8.85 9.84
CA SER A 133 -4.59 8.41 11.20
C SER A 133 -5.37 7.16 11.55
N ILE A 134 -4.67 6.06 11.86
CA ILE A 134 -5.29 4.80 12.31
C ILE A 134 -4.69 4.44 13.66
N ALA A 135 -5.55 4.23 14.67
CA ALA A 135 -5.10 3.99 16.04
C ALA A 135 -4.20 2.73 16.14
N GLY A 136 -2.96 2.96 16.62
CA GLY A 136 -1.94 1.94 16.83
C GLY A 136 -1.25 1.44 15.55
N VAL A 137 -1.38 2.15 14.43
CA VAL A 137 -0.88 1.75 13.11
C VAL A 137 -0.02 2.88 12.56
N THR A 138 1.14 2.53 12.01
CA THR A 138 1.97 3.51 11.29
C THR A 138 1.49 3.61 9.86
N THR A 139 1.12 4.81 9.41
CA THR A 139 0.66 5.04 8.03
C THR A 139 1.60 5.97 7.27
N THR A 140 1.70 5.74 5.96
CA THR A 140 2.43 6.63 5.04
C THR A 140 1.59 6.91 3.80
N GLY A 141 1.88 8.03 3.14
CA GLY A 141 1.18 8.48 1.95
C GLY A 141 2.17 9.12 0.97
N ALA A 142 2.05 8.74 -0.30
CA ALA A 142 2.82 9.31 -1.39
C ALA A 142 1.91 9.61 -2.58
N LYS A 143 2.19 10.71 -3.27
CA LYS A 143 1.63 11.07 -4.57
C LYS A 143 2.73 10.89 -5.61
N LEU A 144 2.48 10.08 -6.64
CA LEU A 144 3.36 9.93 -7.78
C LEU A 144 2.79 10.67 -8.98
N SER A 145 3.51 11.67 -9.45
CA SER A 145 3.21 12.37 -10.70
C SER A 145 4.18 11.90 -11.76
N VAL A 146 3.70 11.11 -12.72
CA VAL A 146 4.48 10.62 -13.87
C VAL A 146 4.35 11.63 -15.01
N ASP A 147 5.46 12.01 -15.64
CA ASP A 147 5.48 13.09 -16.65
C ASP A 147 4.59 12.79 -17.87
N ALA A 148 4.45 11.51 -18.22
CA ALA A 148 3.66 11.05 -19.35
C ALA A 148 2.18 10.76 -19.01
N ALA A 149 1.75 10.97 -17.76
CA ALA A 149 0.39 10.72 -17.29
C ALA A 149 -0.29 12.04 -16.89
N GLU A 150 -1.57 12.20 -17.26
CA GLU A 150 -2.35 13.37 -16.86
C GLU A 150 -2.71 13.29 -15.36
N ASP A 151 -3.07 12.10 -14.89
CA ASP A 151 -3.47 11.88 -13.51
C ASP A 151 -2.34 11.26 -12.67
N PRO A 152 -2.12 11.76 -11.44
CA PRO A 152 -1.17 11.18 -10.51
C PRO A 152 -1.71 9.88 -9.89
N ASP A 153 -0.81 8.94 -9.62
CA ASP A 153 -1.10 7.83 -8.74
C ASP A 153 -0.91 8.24 -7.27
N TYR A 154 -1.66 7.60 -6.38
CA TYR A 154 -1.51 7.73 -4.95
C TYR A 154 -1.16 6.36 -4.36
N VAL A 155 -0.32 6.36 -3.33
CA VAL A 155 0.04 5.16 -2.57
C VAL A 155 -0.12 5.49 -1.10
N PHE A 156 -0.92 4.67 -0.40
CA PHE A 156 -1.08 4.74 1.04
C PHE A 156 -0.73 3.39 1.66
N THR A 157 -0.01 3.41 2.77
CA THR A 157 0.37 2.18 3.49
C THR A 157 -0.05 2.24 4.95
N ALA A 158 -0.30 1.09 5.52
CA ALA A 158 -0.57 0.88 6.94
C ALA A 158 0.22 -0.34 7.44
N ALA A 159 1.07 -0.14 8.44
CA ALA A 159 1.77 -1.23 9.13
C ALA A 159 0.98 -1.61 10.40
N LEU A 160 0.41 -2.81 10.41
CA LEU A 160 -0.36 -3.34 11.53
C LEU A 160 0.56 -3.92 12.61
N ASP A 161 1.61 -4.61 12.19
CA ASP A 161 2.76 -5.03 12.99
C ASP A 161 4.02 -5.06 12.12
N ASP A 162 5.11 -5.66 12.62
CA ASP A 162 6.37 -5.75 11.89
C ASP A 162 6.31 -6.70 10.68
N GLN A 163 5.26 -7.48 10.48
CA GLN A 163 5.15 -8.42 9.35
C GLN A 163 3.94 -8.14 8.46
N THR A 164 2.89 -7.53 8.99
CA THR A 164 1.58 -7.42 8.37
C THR A 164 1.30 -5.97 8.00
N SER A 165 1.02 -5.75 6.73
CA SER A 165 0.77 -4.41 6.18
C SER A 165 -0.39 -4.41 5.20
N VAL A 166 -1.03 -3.26 5.04
CA VAL A 166 -1.99 -2.99 3.96
C VAL A 166 -1.45 -1.87 3.08
N VAL A 167 -1.60 -2.02 1.77
CA VAL A 167 -1.26 -1.03 0.75
C VAL A 167 -2.50 -0.75 -0.07
N VAL A 168 -2.79 0.53 -0.29
CA VAL A 168 -3.78 0.99 -1.26
C VAL A 168 -3.08 1.87 -2.25
N MET A 169 -3.22 1.56 -3.54
CA MET A 169 -2.60 2.34 -4.59
C MET A 169 -3.46 2.47 -5.84
N GLY A 170 -3.22 3.52 -6.60
CA GLY A 170 -3.83 3.71 -7.91
C GLY A 170 -4.15 5.16 -8.22
N SER A 171 -4.88 5.34 -9.32
CA SER A 171 -5.32 6.61 -9.86
C SER A 171 -6.80 6.52 -10.18
N THR A 172 -7.50 7.63 -9.98
CA THR A 172 -8.89 7.78 -10.40
C THR A 172 -9.11 9.18 -10.97
N ASP A 173 -10.19 9.36 -11.72
CA ASP A 173 -10.68 10.68 -12.14
C ASP A 173 -10.66 11.69 -10.97
N ALA A 174 -10.24 12.92 -11.25
CA ALA A 174 -10.16 13.98 -10.25
C ALA A 174 -11.49 14.26 -9.52
N GLN A 175 -12.63 14.03 -10.20
CA GLN A 175 -13.98 14.21 -9.62
C GLN A 175 -14.26 13.26 -8.45
N LEU A 176 -13.57 12.12 -8.36
CA LEU A 176 -13.72 11.14 -7.29
C LEU A 176 -12.85 11.47 -6.06
N ASN A 177 -12.07 12.56 -6.09
CA ASN A 177 -11.10 12.92 -5.05
C ASN A 177 -10.16 11.73 -4.73
N PRO A 178 -9.26 11.35 -5.66
CA PRO A 178 -8.46 10.12 -5.56
C PRO A 178 -7.71 10.00 -4.23
N GLN A 179 -7.13 11.11 -3.74
CA GLN A 179 -6.40 11.12 -2.48
C GLN A 179 -7.30 10.75 -1.28
N GLY A 180 -8.48 11.36 -1.18
CA GLY A 180 -9.43 11.08 -0.11
C GLY A 180 -10.01 9.66 -0.22
N LEU A 181 -10.39 9.26 -1.43
CA LEU A 181 -10.93 7.93 -1.71
C LEU A 181 -9.96 6.82 -1.30
N LEU A 182 -8.70 6.87 -1.77
CA LEU A 182 -7.72 5.82 -1.46
C LEU A 182 -7.29 5.84 0.02
N SER A 183 -7.26 7.02 0.65
CA SER A 183 -7.07 7.16 2.09
C SER A 183 -8.18 6.44 2.88
N ASP A 184 -9.44 6.63 2.50
CA ASP A 184 -10.58 6.00 3.17
C ASP A 184 -10.58 4.47 2.97
N LEU A 185 -10.22 4.01 1.76
CA LEU A 185 -10.05 2.58 1.48
C LEU A 185 -8.95 1.95 2.33
N LEU A 186 -7.85 2.66 2.63
CA LEU A 186 -6.80 2.17 3.53
C LEU A 186 -7.36 1.95 4.94
N VAL A 187 -8.19 2.88 5.45
CA VAL A 187 -8.83 2.75 6.76
C VAL A 187 -9.74 1.52 6.81
N LYS A 188 -10.60 1.35 5.79
CA LYS A 188 -11.53 0.22 5.69
C LYS A 188 -10.80 -1.12 5.58
N ALA A 189 -9.80 -1.23 4.71
CA ALA A 189 -8.98 -2.42 4.54
C ALA A 189 -8.21 -2.79 5.81
N THR A 190 -7.65 -1.78 6.49
CA THR A 190 -6.99 -2.00 7.78
C THR A 190 -7.97 -2.50 8.83
N SER A 191 -9.20 -1.96 8.88
CA SER A 191 -10.24 -2.45 9.80
C SER A 191 -10.60 -3.91 9.51
N ALA A 192 -10.82 -4.25 8.23
CA ALA A 192 -11.20 -5.58 7.82
C ALA A 192 -10.15 -6.63 8.21
N VAL A 193 -8.86 -6.36 7.95
CA VAL A 193 -7.73 -7.23 8.33
C VAL A 193 -7.60 -7.37 9.85
N ARG A 194 -7.91 -6.32 10.62
CA ARG A 194 -8.01 -6.34 12.08
C ARG A 194 -9.22 -7.10 12.62
N GLY A 195 -10.18 -7.43 11.75
CA GLY A 195 -11.43 -8.07 12.13
C GLY A 195 -12.42 -7.14 12.82
N ARG A 196 -12.42 -5.86 12.45
CA ARG A 196 -13.33 -4.83 12.97
C ARG A 196 -14.20 -4.26 11.86
#